data_AF-A0A6I2GTU8-F1
#
_entry.id   AF-A0A6I2GTU8-F1
#
_cell.length_a   1.000
_cell.length_b   1.000
_cell.length_c   1.000
_cell.angle_alpha   90.00
_cell.angle_beta   90.00
_cell.angle_gamma   90.00
#
_symmetry.space_group_name_H-M   'P 1'
#
loop_
_entity.id
_entity.type
_entity.pdbx_description
1 polymer ?
#
loop_
_entity_poly.entity_id
_entity_poly.type
_entity_poly.pdbx_seq_one_letter_code
_entity_poly.pdbx_strand_id
1 'polypeptide(L)'
;MRRARPAGAGPLRARGAGVSARLQHARPLAFGLLGVLVLGQGAWTAHALLRGHARPSELLYPLLFLPAALALWASRGRVPLLALPARLLIGFSFVWNVADRLGLRGPPGTPGVGWGDFAHFVTYTAEVNAFAPPSWAPALAVLATLAEGALGVLLLLGVRPRLAAAGAALLLLAFATAMVLSGLSQAEYAVYLMAAGAGALATADGIRLRLPFRVARRTV
;
A
#
# COMPACT_ATOMS: atom_id res chain seq x y z
N MET A 1 -40.77 32.62 -13.32
CA MET A 1 -40.23 31.73 -12.27
C MET A 1 -38.72 31.65 -12.39
N ARG A 2 -38.01 32.20 -11.40
CA ARG A 2 -36.55 32.36 -11.36
C ARG A 2 -35.90 31.00 -11.00
N ARG A 3 -35.10 30.41 -11.89
CA ARG A 3 -34.34 29.18 -11.58
C ARG A 3 -33.36 29.49 -10.46
N ALA A 4 -33.52 28.82 -9.31
CA ALA A 4 -32.57 28.88 -8.21
C ALA A 4 -31.20 28.34 -8.68
N ARG A 5 -30.15 29.17 -8.56
CA ARG A 5 -28.76 28.70 -8.68
C ARG A 5 -28.49 27.69 -7.56
N PRO A 6 -27.91 26.51 -7.82
CA PRO A 6 -27.53 25.61 -6.75
C PRO A 6 -26.48 26.28 -5.86
N ALA A 7 -26.81 26.39 -4.59
CA ALA A 7 -25.95 26.97 -3.57
C ALA A 7 -24.66 26.15 -3.42
N GLY A 8 -23.52 26.84 -3.51
CA GLY A 8 -22.28 26.49 -2.80
C GLY A 8 -21.66 25.13 -3.09
N ALA A 9 -21.05 24.95 -4.27
CA ALA A 9 -19.92 24.03 -4.36
C ALA A 9 -18.75 24.60 -3.54
N GLY A 10 -18.70 24.29 -2.23
CA GLY A 10 -17.67 24.82 -1.34
C GLY A 10 -16.24 24.53 -1.82
N PRO A 11 -15.25 25.36 -1.45
CA PRO A 11 -13.87 25.30 -1.96
C PRO A 11 -13.17 23.94 -1.78
N LEU A 12 -13.60 23.15 -0.80
CA LEU A 12 -13.10 21.79 -0.55
C LEU A 12 -13.51 20.77 -1.64
N ARG A 13 -14.71 20.91 -2.24
CA ARG A 13 -15.14 20.05 -3.36
C ARG A 13 -14.38 20.38 -4.65
N ALA A 14 -14.12 21.66 -4.90
CA ALA A 14 -13.34 22.11 -6.05
C ALA A 14 -11.88 21.61 -6.00
N ARG A 15 -11.22 21.68 -4.83
CA ARG A 15 -9.87 21.11 -4.65
C ARG A 15 -9.83 19.59 -4.87
N GLY A 16 -10.83 18.86 -4.38
CA GLY A 16 -10.91 17.40 -4.57
C GLY A 16 -11.13 16.95 -6.02
N ALA A 17 -11.83 17.77 -6.82
CA ALA A 17 -12.03 17.52 -8.25
C ALA A 17 -10.72 17.66 -9.04
N GLY A 18 -9.93 18.70 -8.76
CA GLY A 18 -8.65 18.94 -9.44
C GLY A 18 -7.60 17.85 -9.18
N VAL A 19 -7.52 17.33 -7.95
CA VAL A 19 -6.60 16.21 -7.63
C VAL A 19 -7.05 14.92 -8.32
N SER A 20 -8.36 14.67 -8.35
CA SER A 20 -8.91 13.49 -9.05
C SER A 20 -8.61 13.53 -10.55
N ALA A 21 -8.69 14.71 -11.18
CA ALA A 21 -8.37 14.88 -12.60
C ALA A 21 -6.89 14.59 -12.88
N ARG A 22 -5.96 15.15 -12.08
CA ARG A 22 -4.51 14.89 -12.25
C ARG A 22 -4.15 13.41 -12.11
N LEU A 23 -4.72 12.72 -11.12
CA LEU A 23 -4.49 11.28 -10.95
C LEU A 23 -4.96 10.46 -12.17
N GLN A 24 -6.06 10.85 -12.82
CA GLN A 24 -6.54 10.15 -14.01
C GLN A 24 -5.62 10.32 -15.21
N HIS A 25 -4.95 11.47 -15.37
CA HIS A 25 -3.96 11.67 -16.43
C HIS A 25 -2.71 10.77 -16.24
N ALA A 26 -2.37 10.41 -15.00
CA ALA A 26 -1.26 9.53 -14.69
C ALA A 26 -1.57 8.04 -14.89
N ARG A 27 -2.84 7.68 -15.17
CA ARG A 27 -3.27 6.28 -15.31
C ARG A 27 -2.46 5.43 -16.29
N PRO A 28 -2.21 5.83 -17.55
CA PRO A 28 -1.46 4.98 -18.48
C PRO A 28 -0.05 4.70 -17.97
N LEU A 29 0.62 5.70 -17.40
CA LEU A 29 1.94 5.55 -16.78
C LEU A 29 1.89 4.61 -15.56
N ALA A 30 0.91 4.79 -14.67
CA ALA A 30 0.77 3.97 -13.47
C ALA A 30 0.54 2.49 -13.80
N PHE A 31 -0.31 2.19 -14.81
CA PHE A 31 -0.54 0.82 -15.26
C PHE A 31 0.61 0.25 -16.10
N GLY A 32 1.35 1.09 -16.83
CA GLY A 32 2.58 0.69 -17.52
C GLY A 32 3.65 0.26 -16.51
N LEU A 33 3.90 1.08 -15.50
CA LEU A 33 4.83 0.79 -14.41
C LEU A 33 4.43 -0.46 -13.62
N LEU A 34 3.14 -0.60 -13.28
CA LEU A 34 2.63 -1.80 -12.64
C LEU A 34 2.89 -3.05 -13.48
N GLY A 35 2.69 -2.99 -14.79
CA GLY A 35 2.97 -4.11 -15.69
C GLY A 35 4.44 -4.54 -15.66
N VAL A 36 5.36 -3.58 -15.77
CA VAL A 36 6.81 -3.83 -15.67
C VAL A 36 7.15 -4.51 -14.35
N LEU A 37 6.61 -4.02 -13.23
CA LEU A 37 6.91 -4.57 -11.91
C LEU A 37 6.22 -5.90 -11.63
N VAL A 38 5.04 -6.16 -12.19
CA VAL A 38 4.41 -7.49 -12.15
C VAL A 38 5.30 -8.51 -12.84
N LEU A 39 5.81 -8.18 -14.03
CA LEU A 39 6.70 -9.07 -14.78
C LEU A 39 8.04 -9.26 -14.07
N GLY A 40 8.66 -8.16 -13.61
CA GLY A 40 9.94 -8.21 -12.91
C GLY A 40 9.87 -8.98 -11.59
N GLN A 41 8.87 -8.70 -10.76
CA GLN A 41 8.65 -9.42 -9.51
C GLN A 41 8.27 -10.89 -9.77
N GLY A 42 7.45 -11.17 -10.80
CA GLY A 42 7.10 -12.53 -11.19
C GLY A 42 8.32 -13.34 -11.62
N ALA A 43 9.20 -12.77 -12.43
CA ALA A 43 10.45 -13.38 -12.84
C ALA A 43 11.39 -13.64 -11.65
N TRP A 44 11.51 -12.67 -10.73
CA TRP A 44 12.30 -12.84 -9.51
C TRP A 44 11.74 -13.99 -8.63
N THR A 45 10.43 -14.03 -8.40
CA THR A 45 9.77 -15.07 -7.61
C THR A 45 9.93 -16.45 -8.25
N ALA A 46 9.77 -16.54 -9.58
CA ALA A 46 10.00 -17.79 -10.32
C ALA A 46 11.46 -18.24 -10.20
N HIS A 47 12.43 -17.33 -10.35
CA HIS A 47 13.84 -17.63 -10.16
C HIS A 47 14.14 -18.13 -8.73
N ALA A 48 13.58 -17.48 -7.72
CA ALA A 48 13.74 -17.86 -6.31
C ALA A 48 13.18 -19.26 -6.02
N LEU A 49 12.01 -19.59 -6.57
CA LEU A 49 11.41 -20.93 -6.47
C LEU A 49 12.23 -22.00 -7.19
N LEU A 50 12.67 -21.72 -8.42
CA LEU A 50 13.46 -22.66 -9.23
C LEU A 50 14.83 -22.96 -8.62
N ARG A 51 15.42 -22.00 -7.91
CA ARG A 51 16.71 -22.17 -7.23
C ARG A 51 16.59 -23.01 -5.96
N GLY A 52 15.39 -23.29 -5.44
CA GLY A 52 15.15 -24.21 -4.32
C GLY A 52 15.67 -23.74 -2.95
N HIS A 53 16.26 -22.55 -2.85
CA HIS A 53 16.87 -22.03 -1.61
C HIS A 53 16.04 -20.92 -0.95
N ALA A 54 14.94 -20.50 -1.55
CA ALA A 54 14.10 -19.42 -1.03
C ALA A 54 13.40 -19.87 0.26
N ARG A 55 13.51 -19.07 1.32
CA ARG A 55 12.81 -19.35 2.58
C ARG A 55 11.31 -19.04 2.40
N PRO A 56 10.39 -19.78 3.05
CA PRO A 56 8.97 -19.48 2.97
C PRO A 56 8.63 -18.02 3.34
N SER A 57 9.37 -17.42 4.28
CA SER A 57 9.23 -16.03 4.68
C SER A 57 9.55 -15.01 3.58
N GLU A 58 10.49 -15.35 2.68
CA GLU A 58 10.92 -14.50 1.55
C GLU A 58 9.93 -14.54 0.38
N LEU A 59 9.06 -15.55 0.35
CA LEU A 59 8.08 -15.74 -0.72
C LEU A 59 6.67 -15.30 -0.31
N LEU A 60 6.39 -15.18 0.99
CA LEU A 60 5.07 -14.86 1.50
C LEU A 60 4.49 -13.59 0.86
N TYR A 61 5.24 -12.48 0.89
CA TYR A 61 4.78 -11.21 0.32
C TYR A 61 4.63 -11.26 -1.20
N PRO A 62 5.62 -11.71 -1.99
CA PRO A 62 5.47 -11.86 -3.42
C PRO A 62 4.25 -12.72 -3.80
N LEU A 63 4.04 -13.85 -3.13
CA LEU A 63 2.93 -14.76 -3.43
C LEU A 63 1.55 -14.17 -3.08
N LEU A 64 1.47 -13.33 -2.04
CA LEU A 64 0.24 -12.64 -1.68
C LEU A 64 -0.08 -11.46 -2.62
N PHE A 65 0.94 -10.66 -2.97
CA PHE A 65 0.73 -9.41 -3.70
C PHE A 65 0.73 -9.57 -5.21
N LEU A 66 1.46 -10.53 -5.78
CA LEU A 66 1.52 -10.76 -7.24
C LEU A 66 0.14 -11.01 -7.86
N PRO A 67 -0.71 -11.91 -7.33
CA PRO A 67 -2.02 -12.17 -7.94
C PRO A 67 -2.93 -10.94 -7.92
N ALA A 68 -2.92 -10.18 -6.82
CA ALA A 68 -3.72 -8.97 -6.69
C ALA A 68 -3.23 -7.87 -7.64
N ALA A 69 -1.91 -7.70 -7.77
CA ALA A 69 -1.30 -6.75 -8.70
C ALA A 69 -1.56 -7.14 -10.16
N LEU A 70 -1.46 -8.43 -10.50
CA LEU A 70 -1.76 -8.97 -11.81
C LEU A 70 -3.23 -8.76 -12.18
N ALA A 71 -4.17 -9.06 -11.29
CA ALA A 71 -5.59 -8.84 -11.51
C ALA A 71 -5.94 -7.36 -11.69
N LEU A 72 -5.33 -6.48 -10.89
CA LEU A 72 -5.48 -5.04 -11.04
C LEU A 72 -4.94 -4.58 -12.41
N TRP A 73 -3.74 -5.04 -12.79
CA TRP A 73 -3.12 -4.70 -14.06
C TRP A 73 -3.92 -5.18 -15.28
N ALA A 74 -4.31 -6.46 -15.29
CA ALA A 74 -5.07 -7.08 -16.38
C ALA A 74 -6.44 -6.40 -16.57
N SER A 75 -7.11 -6.04 -15.47
CA SER A 75 -8.39 -5.31 -15.52
C SER A 75 -8.25 -3.82 -15.81
N ARG A 76 -7.01 -3.29 -15.88
CA ARG A 76 -6.70 -1.86 -15.99
C ARG A 76 -7.43 -1.02 -14.93
N GLY A 77 -7.73 -1.60 -13.76
CA GLY A 77 -8.50 -0.96 -12.69
C GLY A 77 -9.96 -0.61 -13.03
N ARG A 78 -10.51 -1.19 -14.10
CA ARG A 78 -11.90 -0.98 -14.54
C ARG A 78 -12.90 -1.86 -13.80
N VAL A 79 -12.45 -3.00 -13.28
CA VAL A 79 -13.29 -3.97 -12.56
C VAL A 79 -13.14 -3.76 -11.05
N PRO A 80 -14.17 -3.26 -10.34
CA PRO A 80 -14.08 -2.94 -8.91
C PRO A 80 -13.70 -4.12 -8.02
N LEU A 81 -14.24 -5.30 -8.33
CA LEU A 81 -13.97 -6.52 -7.58
C LEU A 81 -12.50 -6.94 -7.66
N LEU A 82 -11.82 -6.68 -8.79
CA LEU A 82 -10.40 -7.02 -8.97
C LEU A 82 -9.46 -5.96 -8.37
N ALA A 83 -9.94 -4.75 -8.13
CA ALA A 83 -9.19 -3.70 -7.43
C ALA A 83 -9.28 -3.82 -5.90
N LEU A 84 -10.31 -4.48 -5.38
CA LEU A 84 -10.56 -4.61 -3.94
C LEU A 84 -9.47 -5.40 -3.21
N PRO A 85 -8.99 -6.57 -3.67
CA PRO A 85 -7.91 -7.30 -3.02
C PRO A 85 -6.64 -6.48 -2.86
N ALA A 86 -6.21 -5.77 -3.91
CA ALA A 86 -5.03 -4.90 -3.84
C ALA A 86 -5.19 -3.82 -2.76
N ARG A 87 -6.38 -3.20 -2.69
CA ARG A 87 -6.69 -2.20 -1.64
C ARG A 87 -6.63 -2.79 -0.24
N LEU A 88 -7.26 -3.94 -0.04
CA LEU A 88 -7.35 -4.59 1.27
C LEU A 88 -6.00 -5.13 1.73
N LEU A 89 -5.24 -5.76 0.83
CA LEU A 89 -3.90 -6.27 1.14
C LEU A 89 -2.96 -5.14 1.57
N ILE A 90 -2.88 -4.05 0.79
CA ILE A 90 -2.03 -2.90 1.15
C ILE A 90 -2.49 -2.29 2.49
N GLY A 91 -3.79 -2.06 2.65
CA GLY A 91 -4.32 -1.46 3.88
C GLY A 91 -4.12 -2.34 5.11
N PHE A 92 -4.33 -3.65 4.97
CA PHE A 92 -4.13 -4.63 6.03
C PHE A 92 -2.66 -4.74 6.39
N SER A 93 -1.75 -4.84 5.43
CA SER A 93 -0.31 -4.91 5.69
C SER A 93 0.22 -3.71 6.48
N PHE A 94 -0.27 -2.50 6.19
CA PHE A 94 0.09 -1.32 6.99
C PHE A 94 -0.40 -1.42 8.44
N VAL A 95 -1.68 -1.74 8.66
CA VAL A 95 -2.23 -1.88 10.01
C VAL A 95 -1.56 -3.03 10.77
N TRP A 96 -1.27 -4.13 10.07
CA TRP A 96 -0.59 -5.31 10.61
C TRP A 96 0.83 -5.00 11.06
N ASN A 97 1.58 -4.21 10.29
CA ASN A 97 2.92 -3.75 10.65
C ASN A 97 2.87 -2.79 11.85
N VAL A 98 1.89 -1.88 11.91
CA VAL A 98 1.71 -1.01 13.09
C VAL A 98 1.39 -1.85 14.34
N ALA A 99 0.52 -2.86 14.23
CA ALA A 99 0.20 -3.74 15.35
C ALA A 99 1.43 -4.51 15.85
N ASP A 100 2.31 -4.95 14.95
CA ASP A 100 3.57 -5.62 15.28
C ASP A 100 4.51 -4.69 16.08
N ARG A 101 4.67 -3.44 15.66
CA ARG A 101 5.49 -2.43 16.35
C ARG A 101 4.95 -2.02 17.72
N LEU A 102 3.64 -2.18 17.93
CA LEU A 102 3.00 -1.92 19.22
C LEU A 102 3.00 -3.17 20.14
N GLY A 103 3.63 -4.27 19.71
CA GLY A 103 3.71 -5.51 20.48
C GLY A 103 2.40 -6.30 20.56
N LEU A 104 1.37 -5.91 19.79
CA LEU A 104 0.08 -6.59 19.77
C LEU A 104 0.15 -7.98 19.12
N ARG A 105 1.26 -8.29 18.46
CA ARG A 105 1.49 -9.57 17.76
C ARG A 105 2.33 -10.58 18.53
N GLY A 106 2.78 -10.20 19.73
CA GLY A 106 3.69 -10.98 20.55
C GLY A 106 5.09 -10.34 20.62
N PRO A 107 5.93 -10.84 21.53
CA PRO A 107 7.26 -10.27 21.77
C PRO A 107 8.23 -10.54 20.61
N PRO A 108 9.33 -9.78 20.52
CA PRO A 108 10.40 -10.02 19.55
C PRO A 108 10.88 -11.48 19.55
N GLY A 109 11.15 -12.03 18.37
CA GLY A 109 11.59 -13.41 18.19
C GLY A 109 10.47 -14.47 18.14
N THR A 110 9.21 -14.08 18.35
CA THR A 110 8.05 -14.96 18.17
C THR A 110 7.86 -15.32 16.69
N PRO A 111 7.49 -16.57 16.32
CA PRO A 111 7.22 -16.93 14.93
C PRO A 111 6.20 -16.00 14.26
N GLY A 112 6.60 -15.45 13.12
CA GLY A 112 5.80 -14.52 12.33
C GLY A 112 5.89 -13.07 12.77
N VAL A 113 6.38 -12.75 13.98
CA VAL A 113 6.57 -11.36 14.46
C VAL A 113 7.79 -10.75 13.75
N GLY A 114 7.62 -9.52 13.25
CA GLY A 114 8.68 -8.82 12.52
C GLY A 114 9.65 -8.13 13.48
N TRP A 115 9.12 -7.20 14.28
CA TRP A 115 9.83 -6.42 15.29
C TRP A 115 9.34 -6.74 16.70
N GLY A 116 8.02 -6.83 16.90
CA GLY A 116 7.42 -7.17 18.20
C GLY A 116 7.45 -6.07 19.26
N ASP A 117 8.23 -5.01 19.05
CA ASP A 117 8.15 -3.77 19.80
C ASP A 117 8.70 -2.59 18.98
N PHE A 118 8.52 -1.39 19.52
CA PHE A 118 8.93 -0.16 18.84
C PHE A 118 10.44 0.05 18.86
N ALA A 119 11.17 -0.47 19.84
CA ALA A 119 12.61 -0.29 19.95
C ALA A 119 13.35 -1.07 18.85
N HIS A 120 12.97 -2.33 18.63
CA HIS A 120 13.48 -3.14 17.52
C HIS A 120 13.12 -2.54 16.17
N PHE A 121 11.94 -1.92 16.06
CA PHE A 121 11.57 -1.20 14.84
C PHE A 121 12.43 0.05 14.61
N VAL A 122 12.80 0.80 15.65
CA VAL A 122 13.73 1.93 15.52
C VAL A 122 15.12 1.45 15.07
N THR A 123 15.62 0.34 15.61
CA THR A 123 16.87 -0.28 15.15
C THR A 123 16.80 -0.66 13.67
N TYR A 124 15.74 -1.36 13.25
CA TYR A 124 15.53 -1.71 11.85
C TYR A 124 15.36 -0.47 10.95
N THR A 125 14.75 0.61 11.47
CA THR A 125 14.63 1.87 10.74
C THR A 125 16.01 2.48 10.47
N ALA A 126 16.97 2.36 11.39
CA ALA A 126 18.34 2.77 11.15
C ALA A 126 19.02 1.91 10.07
N GLU A 127 18.78 0.60 10.06
CA GLU A 127 19.30 -0.31 9.01
C GLU A 127 18.77 0.04 7.62
N VAL A 128 17.46 0.27 7.50
CA VAL A 128 16.82 0.65 6.23
C VAL A 128 17.30 2.02 5.74
N ASN A 129 17.76 2.88 6.65
CA ASN A 129 18.26 4.22 6.34
C ASN A 129 19.77 4.35 6.64
N ALA A 130 20.56 3.30 6.39
CA ALA A 130 22.00 3.26 6.69
C ALA A 130 22.82 4.34 5.97
N PHE A 131 22.27 4.94 4.91
CA PHE A 131 22.85 6.09 4.20
C PHE A 131 22.65 7.43 4.92
N ALA A 132 21.87 7.49 6.01
CA ALA A 132 21.54 8.69 6.76
C ALA A 132 22.06 8.63 8.22
N PRO A 133 22.13 9.76 8.95
CA PRO A 133 22.53 9.76 10.35
C PRO A 133 21.62 8.88 11.23
N PRO A 134 22.16 7.97 12.06
CA PRO A 134 21.37 7.09 12.92
C PRO A 134 20.42 7.83 13.86
N SER A 135 20.76 9.07 14.24
CA SER A 135 19.93 9.95 15.07
C SER A 135 18.56 10.27 14.46
N TRP A 136 18.37 10.06 13.14
CA TRP A 136 17.08 10.27 12.48
C TRP A 136 16.12 9.09 12.65
N ALA A 137 16.62 7.89 12.98
CA ALA A 137 15.82 6.67 13.01
C ALA A 137 14.58 6.76 13.92
N PRO A 138 14.63 7.32 15.15
CA PRO A 138 13.43 7.45 15.98
C PRO A 138 12.34 8.32 15.34
N ALA A 139 12.73 9.44 14.72
CA ALA A 139 11.79 10.34 14.07
C ALA A 139 11.17 9.70 12.83
N LEU A 140 11.98 9.04 11.99
CA LEU A 140 11.50 8.30 10.81
C LEU A 140 10.56 7.15 11.21
N ALA A 141 10.86 6.43 12.29
CA ALA A 141 10.03 5.35 12.80
C ALA A 141 8.64 5.85 13.23
N VAL A 142 8.57 6.97 13.94
CA VAL A 142 7.29 7.58 14.34
C VAL A 142 6.50 8.03 13.12
N LEU A 143 7.15 8.76 12.20
CA LEU A 143 6.51 9.26 10.98
C LEU A 143 5.96 8.12 10.11
N ALA A 144 6.75 7.06 9.92
CA ALA A 144 6.33 5.88 9.18
C ALA A 144 5.13 5.20 9.85
N THR A 145 5.16 5.02 11.16
CA THR A 145 4.07 4.36 11.90
C THR A 145 2.77 5.16 11.84
N LEU A 146 2.83 6.49 12.02
CA LEU A 146 1.65 7.34 11.89
C LEU A 146 1.10 7.35 10.45
N ALA A 147 1.99 7.43 9.45
CA ALA A 147 1.60 7.42 8.05
C ALA A 147 0.96 6.08 7.65
N GLU A 148 1.58 4.95 7.98
CA GLU A 148 1.03 3.62 7.71
C GLU A 148 -0.30 3.40 8.42
N GLY A 149 -0.40 3.74 9.71
CA GLY A 149 -1.64 3.60 10.46
C GLY A 149 -2.79 4.39 9.85
N ALA A 150 -2.55 5.67 9.54
CA ALA A 150 -3.55 6.53 8.91
C ALA A 150 -3.94 6.04 7.51
N LEU A 151 -2.96 5.77 6.64
CA LEU A 151 -3.21 5.33 5.26
C LEU A 151 -3.87 3.95 5.22
N GLY A 152 -3.43 3.03 6.07
CA GLY A 152 -3.98 1.68 6.19
C GLY A 152 -5.45 1.70 6.59
N VAL A 153 -5.80 2.42 7.65
CA VAL A 153 -7.19 2.58 8.09
C VAL A 153 -8.04 3.24 7.01
N LEU A 154 -7.55 4.30 6.35
CA LEU A 154 -8.27 4.97 5.26
C LEU A 154 -8.54 4.02 4.08
N LEU A 155 -7.57 3.18 3.71
CA LEU A 155 -7.71 2.18 2.64
C LEU A 155 -8.72 1.09 2.99
N LEU A 156 -8.66 0.56 4.22
CA LEU A 156 -9.58 -0.47 4.70
C LEU A 156 -11.02 0.04 4.79
N LEU A 157 -11.22 1.24 5.34
CA LEU A 157 -12.55 1.86 5.44
C LEU A 157 -13.07 2.42 4.11
N GLY A 158 -12.20 2.52 3.09
CA GLY A 158 -12.54 3.13 1.81
C GLY A 158 -12.83 4.64 1.91
N VAL A 159 -12.20 5.33 2.87
CA VAL A 159 -12.33 6.77 3.07
C VAL A 159 -11.26 7.48 2.24
N ARG A 160 -11.69 8.33 1.29
CA ARG A 160 -10.81 9.01 0.33
C ARG A 160 -9.74 8.08 -0.28
N PRO A 161 -10.13 6.91 -0.81
CA PRO A 161 -9.19 5.81 -1.05
C PRO A 161 -8.16 6.14 -2.12
N ARG A 162 -8.46 7.05 -3.06
CA ARG A 162 -7.49 7.52 -4.07
C ARG A 162 -6.31 8.28 -3.46
N LEU A 163 -6.59 9.14 -2.48
CA LEU A 163 -5.54 9.89 -1.78
C LEU A 163 -4.75 8.96 -0.86
N ALA A 164 -5.44 8.05 -0.17
CA ALA A 164 -4.78 7.06 0.67
C ALA A 164 -3.88 6.12 -0.16
N ALA A 165 -4.33 5.66 -1.33
CA ALA A 165 -3.53 4.84 -2.24
C ALA A 165 -2.33 5.60 -2.82
N ALA A 166 -2.51 6.88 -3.19
CA ALA A 166 -1.40 7.72 -3.64
C ALA A 166 -0.36 7.94 -2.52
N GLY A 167 -0.80 8.21 -1.29
CA GLY A 167 0.08 8.31 -0.13
C GLY A 167 0.81 7.00 0.17
N ALA A 168 0.11 5.86 0.10
CA ALA A 168 0.71 4.54 0.27
C ALA A 168 1.75 4.24 -0.81
N ALA A 169 1.50 4.62 -2.07
CA ALA A 169 2.45 4.48 -3.16
C ALA A 169 3.74 5.25 -2.89
N LEU A 170 3.64 6.50 -2.45
CA LEU A 170 4.80 7.33 -2.12
C LEU A 170 5.56 6.78 -0.92
N LEU A 171 4.85 6.35 0.13
CA LEU A 171 5.46 5.78 1.33
C LEU A 171 6.21 4.49 1.02
N LEU A 172 5.59 3.56 0.28
CA LEU A 172 6.22 2.31 -0.14
C LEU A 172 7.38 2.54 -1.11
N LEU A 173 7.27 3.52 -2.01
CA LEU A 173 8.36 3.89 -2.92
C LEU A 173 9.57 4.42 -2.12
N ALA A 174 9.35 5.30 -1.15
CA ALA A 174 10.40 5.80 -0.28
C ALA A 174 11.05 4.67 0.52
N PHE A 175 10.25 3.76 1.09
CA PHE A 175 10.73 2.60 1.84
C PHE A 175 11.56 1.65 0.96
N ALA A 176 11.06 1.26 -0.22
CA ALA A 176 11.78 0.40 -1.16
C ALA A 176 13.10 1.03 -1.63
N THR A 177 13.09 2.34 -1.89
CA THR A 177 14.30 3.08 -2.29
C THR A 177 15.31 3.09 -1.15
N ALA A 178 14.87 3.37 0.08
CA ALA A 178 15.74 3.35 1.25
C ALA A 178 16.37 1.96 1.46
N MET A 179 15.59 0.89 1.32
CA MET A 179 16.11 -0.49 1.37
C MET A 179 17.23 -0.72 0.34
N VAL A 180 16.98 -0.37 -0.94
CA VAL A 180 17.98 -0.56 -2.00
C VAL A 180 19.26 0.25 -1.75
N LEU A 181 19.12 1.51 -1.32
CA LEU A 181 20.27 2.36 -1.01
C LEU A 181 21.08 1.84 0.19
N SER A 182 20.43 1.15 1.11
CA SER A 182 21.06 0.50 2.27
C SER A 182 21.51 -0.93 2.00
N GLY A 183 21.44 -1.42 0.75
CA GLY A 183 21.88 -2.76 0.37
C GLY A 183 20.93 -3.89 0.77
N LEU A 184 19.69 -3.58 1.14
CA LEU A 184 18.65 -4.54 1.52
C LEU A 184 17.80 -4.98 0.33
N SER A 185 17.31 -6.22 0.37
CA SER A 185 16.47 -6.80 -0.67
C SER A 185 15.01 -6.34 -0.53
N GLN A 186 14.58 -5.42 -1.39
CA GLN A 186 13.14 -5.07 -1.48
C GLN A 186 12.30 -6.17 -2.15
N ALA A 187 12.92 -7.01 -2.98
CA ALA A 187 12.23 -7.99 -3.82
C ALA A 187 11.62 -9.13 -3.01
N GLU A 188 12.25 -9.53 -1.90
CA GLU A 188 11.72 -10.50 -0.94
C GLU A 188 10.42 -10.04 -0.28
N TYR A 189 10.22 -8.73 -0.18
CA TYR A 189 9.00 -8.14 0.37
C TYR A 189 8.07 -7.60 -0.71
N ALA A 190 8.44 -7.73 -2.00
CA ALA A 190 7.72 -7.19 -3.15
C ALA A 190 7.38 -5.69 -3.04
N VAL A 191 8.24 -4.87 -2.41
CA VAL A 191 7.89 -3.49 -2.02
C VAL A 191 7.67 -2.57 -3.22
N TYR A 192 8.51 -2.62 -4.26
CA TYR A 192 8.26 -1.83 -5.47
C TYR A 192 6.97 -2.26 -6.18
N LEU A 193 6.65 -3.56 -6.21
CA LEU A 193 5.39 -4.05 -6.75
C LEU A 193 4.20 -3.47 -5.97
N MET A 194 4.26 -3.50 -4.63
CA MET A 194 3.24 -2.90 -3.78
C MET A 194 3.10 -1.39 -4.03
N ALA A 195 4.22 -0.66 -4.18
CA ALA A 195 4.22 0.78 -4.47
C ALA A 195 3.53 1.08 -5.81
N ALA A 196 3.87 0.35 -6.87
CA ALA A 196 3.23 0.51 -8.18
C ALA A 196 1.76 0.06 -8.17
N GLY A 197 1.44 -1.00 -7.43
CA GLY A 197 0.07 -1.45 -7.21
C GLY A 197 -0.77 -0.35 -6.55
N ALA A 198 -0.26 0.27 -5.49
CA ALA A 198 -0.89 1.41 -4.82
C ALA A 198 -1.05 2.62 -5.77
N GLY A 199 -0.02 2.92 -6.58
CA GLY A 199 -0.05 4.00 -7.57
C GLY A 199 -1.11 3.78 -8.64
N ALA A 200 -1.18 2.58 -9.22
CA ALA A 200 -2.22 2.20 -10.18
C ALA A 200 -3.61 2.23 -9.54
N LEU A 201 -3.74 1.71 -8.32
CA LEU A 201 -4.97 1.70 -7.54
C LEU A 201 -5.51 3.12 -7.33
N ALA A 202 -4.64 4.11 -7.06
CA ALA A 202 -5.03 5.53 -6.92
C ALA A 202 -5.73 6.10 -8.17
N THR A 203 -5.47 5.54 -9.34
CA THR A 203 -6.07 5.92 -10.63
C THR A 203 -7.24 5.02 -11.05
N ALA A 204 -7.49 3.93 -10.31
CA ALA A 204 -8.54 2.97 -10.64
C ALA A 204 -9.95 3.54 -10.39
N ASP A 205 -10.90 3.09 -11.20
CA ASP A 205 -12.32 3.43 -11.03
C ASP A 205 -12.94 2.58 -9.92
N GLY A 206 -12.49 1.32 -9.86
CA GLY A 206 -12.92 0.30 -8.92
C GLY A 206 -12.61 0.54 -7.44
N ILE A 207 -11.68 1.45 -7.14
CA ILE A 207 -11.19 1.67 -5.77
C ILE A 207 -12.27 2.20 -4.81
N ARG A 208 -13.39 2.73 -5.32
CA ARG A 208 -14.45 3.35 -4.51
C ARG A 208 -15.42 2.37 -3.88
N LEU A 209 -15.32 1.07 -4.18
CA LEU A 209 -16.23 0.07 -3.62
C LEU A 209 -16.13 0.08 -2.09
N ARG A 210 -17.13 0.68 -1.42
CA ARG A 210 -17.23 0.61 0.03
C ARG A 210 -17.60 -0.81 0.40
N LEU A 211 -16.98 -1.36 1.45
CA LEU A 211 -17.40 -2.66 1.98
C LEU A 211 -18.92 -2.59 2.20
N PRO A 212 -19.71 -3.51 1.65
CA PRO A 212 -21.15 -3.50 1.83
C PRO A 212 -21.46 -3.94 3.27
N PHE A 213 -21.28 -3.05 4.25
CA PHE A 213 -21.96 -3.17 5.53
C PHE A 213 -23.43 -2.76 5.34
N ARG A 214 -24.16 -3.47 4.46
CA ARG A 214 -25.61 -3.51 4.55
C ARG A 214 -25.93 -4.60 5.56
N VAL A 215 -26.05 -4.19 6.82
CA VAL A 215 -26.91 -4.94 7.76
C VAL A 215 -28.27 -4.97 7.09
N ALA A 216 -28.67 -6.15 6.63
CA ALA A 216 -30.01 -6.35 6.10
C ALA A 216 -30.97 -6.01 7.24
N ARG A 217 -31.50 -4.78 7.24
CA ARG A 217 -32.73 -4.51 7.98
C ARG A 217 -33.79 -5.33 7.26
N ARG A 218 -34.01 -6.54 7.75
CA ARG A 218 -35.28 -7.24 7.53
C ARG A 218 -36.32 -6.34 8.16
N THR A 219 -37.06 -5.62 7.32
CA THR A 219 -38.36 -5.08 7.70
C THR A 219 -39.24 -6.28 8.03
N VAL A 220 -39.56 -6.42 9.32
CA VAL A 220 -40.70 -7.21 9.79
C VAL A 220 -41.96 -6.39 9.53
#